data_AF-A0A0D3CSY3-F1
#
_entry.id   AF-A0A0D3CSY3-F1
#
_cell.length_a   1.000
_cell.length_b   1.000
_cell.length_c   1.000
_cell.angle_alpha   90.00
_cell.angle_beta   90.00
_cell.angle_gamma   90.00
#
_symmetry.space_group_name_H-M   'P 1'
#
loop_
_entity.id
_entity.type
_entity.pdbx_description
1 polymer ?
#
loop_
_entity_poly.entity_id
_entity_poly.type
_entity_poly.pdbx_seq_one_letter_code
_entity_poly.pdbx_strand_id
1 'polypeptide(L)'
;MKGYSTLLNTYTRCYQNVNKAEAIFEKMGELALFDFKLNINAIPTRFDDSSKKMREILHIQGGQCGNQIGAKFWEVICDEHGIDHTGQYVGDAPLKLERIDVCFNEASGGKYVPRTVLMDLEPGTMDSLRSGPYGQIFRPDNFVFGQSGAGNNWAKGHYTEGAKLIDSVFSML
;
A
#
# COMPACT_ATOMS: atom_id res chain seq x y z
N MET A 1 -3.03 16.72 -13.87
CA MET A 1 -4.20 16.52 -12.98
C MET A 1 -4.92 15.17 -13.18
N LYS A 2 -4.72 14.41 -14.27
CA LYS A 2 -5.45 13.16 -14.52
C LYS A 2 -5.00 11.94 -13.69
N GLY A 3 -3.71 11.77 -13.38
CA GLY A 3 -3.22 10.58 -12.65
C GLY A 3 -3.64 10.48 -11.17
N TYR A 4 -3.78 11.61 -10.47
CA TYR A 4 -4.30 11.63 -9.08
C TYR A 4 -5.79 11.27 -9.01
N SER A 5 -6.56 11.64 -10.05
CA SER A 5 -7.95 11.21 -10.18
C SER A 5 -8.04 9.71 -10.41
N THR A 6 -7.11 9.10 -11.14
CA THR A 6 -7.11 7.64 -11.37
C THR A 6 -6.77 6.88 -10.10
N LEU A 7 -5.69 7.25 -9.39
CA LEU A 7 -5.34 6.65 -8.11
C LEU A 7 -6.47 6.77 -7.07
N LEU A 8 -7.07 7.97 -6.93
CA LEU A 8 -8.18 8.17 -6.01
C LEU A 8 -9.43 7.42 -6.45
N ASN A 9 -9.77 7.41 -7.74
CA ASN A 9 -10.92 6.67 -8.28
C ASN A 9 -10.72 5.15 -8.16
N THR A 10 -9.51 4.63 -8.38
CA THR A 10 -9.17 3.22 -8.21
C THR A 10 -9.20 2.84 -6.73
N TYR A 11 -8.73 3.71 -5.83
CA TYR A 11 -8.90 3.56 -4.39
C TYR A 11 -10.39 3.52 -4.01
N THR A 12 -11.20 4.45 -4.51
CA THR A 12 -12.67 4.48 -4.29
C THR A 12 -13.38 3.27 -4.90
N ARG A 13 -12.94 2.77 -6.06
CA ARG A 13 -13.56 1.62 -6.75
C ARG A 13 -13.19 0.29 -6.10
N CYS A 14 -11.97 0.16 -5.57
CA CYS A 14 -11.59 -0.93 -4.68
C CYS A 14 -12.37 -0.85 -3.37
N TYR A 15 -12.52 0.34 -2.77
CA TYR A 15 -13.29 0.59 -1.54
C TYR A 15 -14.78 0.22 -1.69
N GLN A 16 -15.42 0.60 -2.80
CA GLN A 16 -16.84 0.30 -3.09
C GLN A 16 -17.13 -1.21 -3.25
N ASN A 17 -16.13 -2.01 -3.61
CA ASN A 17 -16.27 -3.48 -3.65
C ASN A 17 -16.18 -4.12 -2.24
N VAL A 18 -15.71 -3.37 -1.22
CA VAL A 18 -15.65 -3.78 0.19
C VAL A 18 -16.90 -3.31 0.97
N ASN A 19 -18.00 -2.92 0.29
CA ASN A 19 -19.24 -2.45 0.91
C ASN A 19 -20.04 -3.53 1.70
N LYS A 20 -19.42 -4.66 2.03
CA LYS A 20 -19.87 -5.53 3.14
C LYS A 20 -19.17 -5.23 4.47
N ALA A 21 -18.09 -4.44 4.46
CA ALA A 21 -17.34 -4.04 5.66
C ALA A 21 -17.77 -2.68 6.22
N GLU A 22 -18.37 -1.78 5.42
CA GLU A 22 -18.86 -0.47 5.92
C GLU A 22 -19.85 -0.64 7.09
N ALA A 23 -20.75 -1.62 7.02
CA ALA A 23 -21.69 -1.93 8.11
C ALA A 23 -21.02 -2.47 9.39
N ILE A 24 -19.79 -3.00 9.29
CA ILE A 24 -18.99 -3.47 10.43
C ILE A 24 -18.18 -2.30 11.00
N PHE A 25 -17.63 -1.43 10.15
CA PHE A 25 -16.87 -0.25 10.55
C PHE A 25 -17.76 0.84 11.19
N GLU A 26 -18.97 1.08 10.68
CA GLU A 26 -19.93 1.99 11.34
C GLU A 26 -20.31 1.50 12.74
N LYS A 27 -20.53 0.19 12.91
CA LYS A 27 -20.79 -0.40 14.23
C LYS A 27 -19.60 -0.37 15.17
N MET A 28 -18.37 -0.34 14.65
CA MET A 28 -17.16 -0.20 15.45
C MET A 28 -16.86 1.25 15.82
N GLY A 29 -17.38 2.24 15.07
CA GLY A 29 -17.24 3.67 15.36
C GLY A 29 -17.99 4.15 16.61
N GLU A 30 -19.01 3.41 17.07
CA GLU A 30 -19.72 3.71 18.33
C GLU A 30 -18.97 3.21 19.59
N LEU A 31 -18.01 2.29 19.43
CA LEU A 31 -17.13 1.80 20.49
C LEU A 31 -15.78 2.49 20.35
N ALA A 32 -15.53 3.52 21.16
CA ALA A 32 -14.34 4.38 21.17
C ALA A 32 -12.98 3.62 21.18
N LEU A 33 -12.52 3.12 20.02
CA LEU A 33 -11.27 2.34 19.89
C LEU A 33 -10.41 2.68 18.66
N PHE A 34 -10.73 3.74 17.92
CA PHE A 34 -9.86 4.25 16.86
C PHE A 34 -9.84 5.78 16.87
N ASP A 35 -8.98 6.39 17.69
CA ASP A 35 -8.56 7.77 17.46
C ASP A 35 -7.30 7.77 16.57
N PHE A 36 -7.46 7.33 15.31
CA PHE A 36 -6.50 7.65 14.26
C PHE A 36 -6.98 8.93 13.57
N LYS A 37 -6.82 10.06 14.25
CA LYS A 37 -6.93 11.38 13.61
C LYS A 37 -5.77 11.58 12.66
N LEU A 38 -5.89 11.08 11.43
CA LEU A 38 -5.23 11.72 10.30
C LEU A 38 -5.84 13.11 10.18
N ASN A 39 -5.14 14.12 10.67
CA ASN A 39 -5.56 15.51 10.53
C ASN A 39 -5.37 15.92 9.06
N ILE A 40 -6.41 15.70 8.25
CA ILE A 40 -6.44 16.00 6.80
C ILE A 40 -6.17 17.50 6.54
N ASN A 41 -6.38 18.36 7.55
CA ASN A 41 -6.08 19.79 7.49
C ASN A 41 -4.60 20.15 7.69
N ALA A 42 -3.75 19.17 8.04
CA ALA A 42 -2.30 19.37 8.13
C ALA A 42 -1.58 19.20 6.76
N ILE A 43 -2.32 18.87 5.70
CA ILE A 43 -1.80 18.82 4.33
C ILE A 43 -1.60 20.27 3.85
N PRO A 44 -0.37 20.71 3.55
CA PRO A 44 -0.11 22.10 3.15
C PRO A 44 -0.91 22.47 1.89
N THR A 45 -1.70 23.54 1.98
CA THR A 45 -2.56 24.05 0.90
C THR A 45 -1.86 25.01 -0.07
N ARG A 46 -0.54 25.23 0.10
CA ARG A 46 0.26 26.11 -0.76
C ARG A 46 1.34 25.32 -1.49
N PHE A 47 1.13 25.16 -2.79
CA PHE A 47 2.11 24.67 -3.76
C PHE A 47 2.90 25.87 -4.29
N ASP A 48 4.15 26.02 -3.87
CA ASP A 48 5.11 26.91 -4.54
C ASP A 48 5.74 26.15 -5.71
N ASP A 49 5.63 26.73 -6.90
CA ASP A 49 5.94 26.15 -8.21
C ASP A 49 7.29 26.67 -8.73
N SER A 50 8.40 26.25 -8.09
CA SER A 50 9.74 26.63 -8.57
C SER A 50 10.86 25.60 -8.40
N SER A 51 10.55 24.38 -7.94
CA SER A 51 11.42 23.23 -8.17
C SER A 51 10.54 22.00 -8.39
N LYS A 52 10.78 21.24 -9.47
CA LYS A 52 10.03 20.04 -9.82
C LYS A 52 10.41 18.89 -8.87
N LYS A 53 10.18 19.08 -7.56
CA LYS A 53 10.37 18.06 -6.54
C LYS A 53 9.13 17.18 -6.59
N MET A 54 9.27 16.03 -7.24
CA MET A 54 8.18 15.05 -7.37
C MET A 54 7.73 14.60 -5.98
N ARG A 55 6.42 14.55 -5.76
CA ARG A 55 5.83 14.06 -4.50
C ARG A 55 5.69 12.55 -4.59
N GLU A 56 6.51 11.85 -3.84
CA GLU A 56 6.51 10.39 -3.75
C GLU A 56 5.48 9.92 -2.72
N ILE A 57 4.85 8.76 -2.97
CA ILE A 57 3.90 8.14 -2.05
C ILE A 57 4.46 6.78 -1.64
N LEU A 58 4.56 6.56 -0.33
CA LEU A 58 4.84 5.26 0.24
C LEU A 58 3.51 4.60 0.64
N HIS A 59 3.24 3.43 0.08
CA HIS A 59 2.07 2.62 0.42
C HIS A 59 2.38 1.70 1.61
N ILE A 60 1.47 1.59 2.57
CA ILE A 60 1.61 0.65 3.68
C ILE A 60 0.35 -0.21 3.71
N GLN A 61 0.53 -1.52 3.68
CA GLN A 61 -0.56 -2.49 3.78
C GLN A 61 -0.31 -3.44 4.96
N GLY A 62 -1.34 -3.62 5.77
CA GLY A 62 -1.28 -4.36 7.03
C GLY A 62 -2.37 -5.40 7.17
N GLY A 63 -2.00 -6.58 7.66
CA GLY A 63 -2.92 -7.68 7.96
C GLY A 63 -3.51 -8.37 6.73
N GLN A 64 -4.23 -9.46 6.94
CA GLN A 64 -4.74 -10.31 5.86
C GLN A 64 -5.59 -9.55 4.83
N CYS A 65 -6.57 -8.76 5.29
CA CYS A 65 -7.46 -8.01 4.40
C CYS A 65 -6.70 -6.91 3.64
N GLY A 66 -5.91 -6.10 4.34
CA GLY A 66 -5.13 -5.01 3.72
C GLY A 66 -4.15 -5.52 2.67
N ASN A 67 -3.51 -6.67 2.92
CA ASN A 67 -2.60 -7.29 1.97
C ASN A 67 -3.33 -7.84 0.72
N GLN A 68 -4.52 -8.42 0.86
CA GLN A 68 -5.30 -8.89 -0.29
C GLN A 68 -5.77 -7.73 -1.18
N ILE A 69 -6.28 -6.65 -0.56
CA ILE A 69 -6.69 -5.45 -1.30
C ILE A 69 -5.47 -4.79 -1.95
N GLY A 70 -4.36 -4.67 -1.22
CA GLY A 70 -3.11 -4.12 -1.71
C GLY A 70 -2.56 -4.89 -2.91
N ALA A 71 -2.61 -6.23 -2.89
CA ALA A 71 -2.21 -7.05 -4.03
C ALA A 71 -3.02 -6.73 -5.30
N LYS A 72 -4.35 -6.60 -5.17
CA LYS A 72 -5.22 -6.24 -6.29
C LYS A 72 -5.05 -4.79 -6.73
N PHE A 73 -4.78 -3.89 -5.80
CA PHE A 73 -4.42 -2.51 -6.12
C PHE A 73 -3.15 -2.45 -6.98
N TRP A 74 -2.09 -3.16 -6.58
CA TRP A 74 -0.84 -3.17 -7.34
C TRP A 74 -0.96 -3.84 -8.71
N GLU A 75 -1.77 -4.90 -8.83
CA GLU A 75 -2.12 -5.50 -10.14
C GLU A 75 -2.72 -4.46 -11.10
N VAL A 76 -3.72 -3.71 -10.66
CA VAL A 76 -4.36 -2.68 -11.49
C VAL A 76 -3.39 -1.56 -11.85
N ILE A 77 -2.58 -1.08 -10.89
CA ILE A 77 -1.62 0.00 -11.13
C ILE A 77 -0.52 -0.46 -12.09
N CYS A 78 -0.01 -1.69 -11.96
CA CYS A 78 0.96 -2.26 -12.90
C CYS A 78 0.38 -2.34 -14.31
N ASP A 79 -0.85 -2.85 -14.47
CA ASP A 79 -1.54 -2.92 -15.77
C ASP A 79 -1.74 -1.52 -16.39
N GLU A 80 -2.17 -0.53 -15.60
CA GLU A 80 -2.36 0.85 -16.05
C GLU A 80 -1.05 1.47 -16.56
N HIS A 81 0.04 1.25 -15.84
CA HIS A 81 1.36 1.76 -16.19
C HIS A 81 2.12 0.90 -17.20
N GLY A 82 1.59 -0.27 -17.59
CA GLY A 82 2.25 -1.18 -18.52
C GLY A 82 3.50 -1.84 -17.95
N ILE A 83 3.50 -2.10 -16.63
CA ILE A 83 4.54 -2.86 -15.94
C ILE A 83 4.12 -4.33 -15.90
N ASP A 84 4.99 -5.24 -16.35
CA ASP A 84 4.74 -6.67 -16.29
C ASP A 84 4.96 -7.27 -14.89
N HIS A 85 4.69 -8.57 -14.75
CA HIS A 85 4.88 -9.31 -13.49
C HIS A 85 6.35 -9.39 -13.01
N THR A 86 7.32 -9.05 -13.87
CA THR A 86 8.75 -9.00 -13.52
C THR A 86 9.19 -7.60 -13.07
N GLY A 87 8.33 -6.59 -13.25
CA GLY A 87 8.61 -5.19 -12.99
C GLY A 87 9.17 -4.44 -14.20
N GLN A 88 9.19 -5.03 -15.40
CA GLN A 88 9.66 -4.35 -16.61
C GLN A 88 8.53 -3.59 -17.29
N TYR A 89 8.88 -2.43 -17.86
CA TYR A 89 7.94 -1.68 -18.69
C TYR A 89 7.83 -2.31 -20.08
N VAL A 90 6.62 -2.75 -20.43
CA VAL A 90 6.26 -3.36 -21.72
C VAL A 90 5.25 -2.51 -22.50
N GLY A 91 4.99 -1.29 -22.04
CA GLY A 91 4.01 -0.38 -22.64
C GLY A 91 4.49 0.32 -23.92
N ASP A 92 3.54 0.80 -24.69
CA ASP A 92 3.72 1.51 -25.96
C ASP A 92 3.63 3.05 -25.84
N ALA A 93 3.13 3.56 -24.71
CA ALA A 93 2.82 4.97 -24.50
C ALA A 93 3.75 5.64 -23.47
N PRO A 94 4.69 6.52 -23.87
CA PRO A 94 5.64 7.16 -22.96
C PRO A 94 4.97 8.03 -21.87
N LEU A 95 3.72 8.46 -22.08
CA LEU A 95 2.92 9.15 -21.06
C LEU A 95 2.70 8.32 -19.79
N LYS A 96 2.72 6.98 -19.88
CA LYS A 96 2.60 6.09 -18.71
C LYS A 96 3.81 6.16 -17.77
N LEU A 97 4.95 6.64 -18.25
CA LEU A 97 6.18 6.81 -17.49
C LEU A 97 6.33 8.20 -16.85
N GLU A 98 5.54 9.20 -17.28
CA GLU A 98 5.72 10.62 -16.91
C GLU A 98 5.61 10.88 -15.39
N ARG A 99 5.00 9.95 -14.64
CA ARG A 99 4.77 10.06 -13.18
C ARG A 99 4.87 8.74 -12.43
N ILE A 100 5.58 7.77 -13.01
CA ILE A 100 5.70 6.43 -12.42
C ILE A 100 6.50 6.44 -11.11
N ASP A 101 7.40 7.40 -10.98
CA ASP A 101 8.24 7.69 -9.81
C ASP A 101 7.45 8.02 -8.53
N VAL A 102 6.19 8.43 -8.66
CA VAL A 102 5.29 8.68 -7.53
C VAL A 102 5.03 7.40 -6.73
N CYS A 103 4.85 6.26 -7.40
CA CYS A 103 4.48 4.98 -6.78
C CYS A 103 5.57 3.92 -6.88
N PHE A 104 6.51 4.06 -7.83
CA PHE A 104 7.57 3.09 -8.09
C PHE A 104 8.95 3.71 -7.87
N ASN A 105 9.88 2.84 -7.52
CA ASN A 105 11.31 3.07 -7.60
C ASN A 105 11.83 2.43 -8.89
N GLU A 106 12.63 3.17 -9.66
CA GLU A 106 13.38 2.58 -10.76
C GLU A 106 14.66 1.93 -10.20
N ALA A 107 14.75 0.61 -10.32
CA ALA A 107 15.95 -0.16 -10.00
C ALA A 107 16.83 -0.33 -11.24
N SER A 108 18.05 -0.82 -11.03
CA SER A 108 18.96 -1.14 -12.14
C SER A 108 18.31 -2.12 -13.13
N GLY A 109 18.55 -1.89 -14.43
CA GLY A 109 18.01 -2.73 -15.50
C GLY A 109 16.58 -2.38 -15.93
N GLY A 110 16.09 -1.17 -15.62
CA GLY A 110 14.76 -0.71 -16.05
C GLY A 110 13.61 -1.43 -15.33
N LYS A 111 13.88 -1.99 -14.14
CA LYS A 111 12.88 -2.65 -13.30
C LYS A 111 12.23 -1.64 -12.37
N TYR A 112 10.91 -1.52 -12.45
CA TYR A 112 10.09 -0.72 -11.56
C TYR A 112 9.63 -1.55 -10.36
N VAL A 113 9.92 -1.04 -9.17
CA VAL A 113 9.62 -1.69 -7.89
C VAL A 113 8.63 -0.81 -7.11
N PRO A 114 7.48 -1.34 -6.67
CA PRO A 114 6.55 -0.59 -5.83
C PRO A 114 7.17 -0.02 -4.56
N ARG A 115 6.86 1.24 -4.24
CA ARG A 115 7.12 1.86 -2.94
C ARG A 115 6.05 1.40 -1.96
N THR A 116 6.20 0.19 -1.45
CA THR A 116 5.26 -0.36 -0.47
C THR A 116 5.97 -1.07 0.67
N VAL A 117 5.38 -1.00 1.86
CA VAL A 117 5.72 -1.87 3.00
C VAL A 117 4.54 -2.82 3.21
N LEU A 118 4.82 -4.12 3.30
CA LEU A 118 3.84 -5.16 3.55
C LEU A 118 4.05 -5.69 4.95
N MET A 119 3.04 -5.57 5.81
CA MET A 119 3.13 -6.06 7.17
C MET A 119 2.00 -7.02 7.53
N ASP A 120 2.31 -8.04 8.31
CA ASP A 120 1.31 -8.90 8.96
C ASP A 120 1.91 -9.54 10.22
N LEU A 121 1.08 -9.90 11.18
CA LEU A 121 1.53 -10.64 12.36
C LEU A 121 1.66 -12.14 12.06
N GLU A 122 1.16 -12.59 10.91
CA GLU A 122 1.20 -13.98 10.47
C GLU A 122 2.00 -14.16 9.17
N PRO A 123 2.86 -15.18 9.08
CA PRO A 123 3.67 -15.41 7.88
C PRO A 123 2.84 -15.87 6.67
N GLY A 124 1.71 -16.55 6.90
CA GLY A 124 0.91 -17.17 5.82
C GLY A 124 0.38 -16.17 4.77
N THR A 125 0.10 -14.93 5.18
CA THR A 125 -0.30 -13.87 4.25
C THR A 125 0.86 -13.50 3.31
N MET A 126 2.10 -13.51 3.80
CA MET A 126 3.28 -13.15 3.01
C MET A 126 3.57 -14.21 1.94
N ASP A 127 3.45 -15.48 2.28
CA ASP A 127 3.60 -16.59 1.32
C ASP A 127 2.55 -16.52 0.20
N SER A 128 1.32 -16.15 0.56
CA SER A 128 0.23 -15.94 -0.40
C SER A 128 0.51 -14.76 -1.35
N LEU A 129 1.12 -13.68 -0.84
CA LEU A 129 1.51 -12.53 -1.66
C LEU A 129 2.67 -12.86 -2.60
N ARG A 130 3.70 -13.56 -2.12
CA ARG A 130 4.87 -13.93 -2.93
C ARG A 130 4.54 -14.92 -4.04
N SER A 131 3.57 -15.81 -3.79
CA SER A 131 3.06 -16.75 -4.80
C SER A 131 2.04 -16.12 -5.76
N GLY A 132 1.60 -14.89 -5.49
CA GLY A 132 0.73 -14.13 -6.37
C GLY A 132 1.41 -13.72 -7.70
N PRO A 133 0.61 -13.32 -8.71
CA PRO A 133 1.11 -12.99 -10.05
C PRO A 133 2.17 -11.87 -10.02
N TYR A 134 1.96 -10.86 -9.18
CA TYR A 134 2.88 -9.74 -8.99
C TYR A 134 3.79 -9.92 -7.76
N GLY A 135 3.89 -11.11 -7.17
CA GLY A 135 4.69 -11.33 -5.95
C GLY A 135 6.18 -10.98 -6.09
N GLN A 136 6.72 -11.07 -7.31
CA GLN A 136 8.15 -10.86 -7.63
C GLN A 136 8.54 -9.39 -7.87
N ILE A 137 7.56 -8.47 -7.92
CA ILE A 137 7.84 -7.04 -8.08
C ILE A 137 8.21 -6.39 -6.75
N PHE A 138 7.71 -6.93 -5.64
CA PHE A 138 7.97 -6.41 -4.30
C PHE A 138 9.38 -6.76 -3.84
N ARG A 139 10.06 -5.81 -3.19
CA ARG A 139 11.36 -6.07 -2.58
C ARG A 139 11.19 -7.06 -1.42
N PRO A 140 12.01 -8.12 -1.34
CA PRO A 140 11.98 -9.05 -0.22
C PRO A 140 12.14 -8.35 1.14
N ASP A 141 12.94 -7.29 1.17
CA ASP A 141 13.22 -6.47 2.35
C ASP A 141 11.99 -5.69 2.85
N ASN A 142 10.97 -5.47 2.02
CA ASN A 142 9.79 -4.69 2.38
C ASN A 142 8.70 -5.55 3.08
N PHE A 143 8.95 -6.84 3.27
CA PHE A 143 8.04 -7.76 3.96
C PHE A 143 8.40 -7.83 5.43
N VAL A 144 7.51 -7.31 6.27
CA VAL A 144 7.66 -7.31 7.73
C VAL A 144 6.62 -8.23 8.33
N PHE A 145 7.03 -9.33 8.96
CA PHE A 145 6.05 -10.24 9.53
C PHE A 145 6.42 -10.82 10.89
N GLY A 146 5.38 -11.05 11.69
CA GLY A 146 5.47 -11.71 12.98
C GLY A 146 5.44 -13.23 12.88
N GLN A 147 5.57 -13.88 14.04
CA GLN A 147 5.41 -15.33 14.21
C GLN A 147 4.10 -15.69 14.92
N SER A 148 3.33 -14.69 15.36
CA SER A 148 2.09 -14.89 16.12
C SER A 148 1.05 -13.86 15.70
N GLY A 149 -0.10 -14.33 15.21
CA GLY A 149 -1.21 -13.46 14.82
C GLY A 149 -1.91 -12.76 15.99
N ALA A 150 -2.60 -11.67 15.69
CA ALA A 150 -3.46 -10.97 16.65
C ALA A 150 -4.69 -11.79 17.07
N GLY A 151 -5.12 -12.78 16.27
CA GLY A 151 -6.28 -13.63 16.59
C GLY A 151 -7.57 -12.83 16.77
N ASN A 152 -7.81 -11.84 15.89
CA ASN A 152 -8.94 -10.89 15.99
C ASN A 152 -9.01 -10.11 17.31
N ASN A 153 -7.91 -10.01 18.06
CA ASN A 153 -7.80 -9.21 19.26
C ASN A 153 -7.01 -7.93 18.99
N TRP A 154 -7.70 -6.79 19.02
CA TRP A 154 -7.10 -5.49 18.79
C TRP A 154 -6.01 -5.16 19.82
N ALA A 155 -6.21 -5.46 21.11
CA ALA A 155 -5.22 -5.18 22.15
C ALA A 155 -3.92 -5.96 21.93
N LYS A 156 -4.03 -7.21 21.44
CA LYS A 156 -2.86 -8.01 21.06
C LYS A 156 -2.12 -7.41 19.87
N GLY A 157 -2.87 -6.93 18.87
CA GLY A 157 -2.29 -6.22 17.73
C GLY A 157 -1.62 -4.91 18.11
N HIS A 158 -2.25 -4.11 18.98
CA HIS A 158 -1.78 -2.76 19.28
C HIS A 158 -0.70 -2.71 20.38
N TYR A 159 -0.86 -3.45 21.48
CA TYR A 159 -0.01 -3.31 22.66
C TYR A 159 1.07 -4.38 22.80
N THR A 160 0.89 -5.58 22.22
CA THR A 160 1.82 -6.70 22.47
C THR A 160 2.55 -7.18 21.23
N GLU A 161 1.86 -7.78 20.26
CA GLU A 161 2.53 -8.38 19.09
C GLU A 161 2.86 -7.34 18.03
N GLY A 162 1.95 -6.42 17.71
CA GLY A 162 2.27 -5.35 16.76
C GLY A 162 3.25 -4.33 17.32
N ALA A 163 3.27 -4.11 18.64
CA ALA A 163 4.29 -3.29 19.29
C ALA A 163 5.72 -3.84 19.10
N LYS A 164 5.88 -5.18 18.99
CA LYS A 164 7.19 -5.78 18.67
C LYS A 164 7.57 -5.61 17.20
N LEU A 165 6.57 -5.49 16.32
CA LEU A 165 6.77 -5.45 14.87
C LEU A 165 6.97 -4.02 14.33
N ILE A 166 6.42 -3.02 15.03
CA ILE A 166 6.36 -1.64 14.54
C ILE A 166 7.75 -1.02 14.35
N ASP A 167 8.73 -1.35 15.18
CA ASP A 167 10.10 -0.83 15.04
C ASP A 167 10.75 -1.30 13.73
N SER A 168 10.47 -2.55 13.32
CA SER A 168 10.91 -3.06 12.01
C SER A 168 10.24 -2.31 10.87
N VAL A 169 8.95 -2.00 10.99
CA VAL A 169 8.22 -1.19 9.98
C VAL A 169 8.82 0.22 9.89
N PHE A 170 9.06 0.88 11.03
CA PHE A 170 9.64 2.22 11.06
C PHE A 170 11.03 2.29 10.44
N SER A 171 11.83 1.23 10.54
CA SER A 171 13.15 1.18 9.89
C SER A 171 13.10 1.17 8.36
N MET A 172 11.92 0.94 7.77
CA MET A 172 11.69 0.91 6.31
C MET A 172 11.03 2.17 5.75
N LEU A 173 10.61 3.09 6.63
CA LEU A 173 10.03 4.39 6.25
C LEU A 173 11.14 5.43 6.05
#